data_AF-A0A5N9AWS2-F1
#
_entry.id   AF-A0A5N9AWS2-F1
#
_cell.length_a   1.000
_cell.length_b   1.000
_cell.length_c   1.000
_cell.angle_alpha   90.00
_cell.angle_beta   90.00
_cell.angle_gamma   90.00
#
_symmetry.space_group_name_H-M   'P 1'
#
loop_
_entity.id
_entity.type
_entity.pdbx_description
1 polymer ?
#
loop_
_entity_poly.entity_id
_entity_poly.type
_entity_poly.pdbx_seq_one_letter_code
_entity_poly.pdbx_strand_id
1 'polypeptide(L)'
;MAILISFDIDGTLEVGDPPGVVTMDMVRIARKKGFLTGSCSDRPMSTQRAIWNQHGIEFDFVCYKHMLPELKILFDADGYCHVG
;
A
#
# COMPACT_ATOMS: atom_id res chain seq x y z
N MET A 1 -11.44 3.40 14.41
CA MET A 1 -11.12 4.65 13.70
C MET A 1 -9.69 4.54 13.21
N ALA A 2 -9.51 4.33 11.91
CA ALA A 2 -8.23 4.06 11.27
C ALA A 2 -8.11 4.83 9.96
N ILE A 3 -6.90 5.28 9.64
CA ILE A 3 -6.57 5.87 8.33
C ILE A 3 -6.15 4.73 7.40
N LEU A 4 -6.62 4.76 6.15
CA LEU A 4 -6.17 3.89 5.08
C LEU A 4 -5.08 4.58 4.27
N ILE A 5 -3.93 3.94 4.17
CA ILE A 5 -2.80 4.39 3.34
C ILE A 5 -2.57 3.38 2.23
N SER A 6 -2.77 3.84 1.00
CA SER A 6 -2.48 3.10 -0.22
C SER A 6 -1.15 3.58 -0.79
N PHE A 7 -0.25 2.66 -1.11
CA PHE A 7 1.04 2.96 -1.72
C PHE A 7 1.05 2.53 -3.19
N ASP A 8 1.44 3.41 -4.11
CA ASP A 8 2.04 2.96 -5.37
C ASP A 8 3.37 2.26 -5.08
N ILE A 9 3.90 1.53 -6.06
CA ILE A 9 5.16 0.80 -5.93
C ILE A 9 6.28 1.57 -6.62
N ASP A 10 6.17 1.75 -7.94
CA ASP A 10 7.23 2.32 -8.76
C ASP A 10 7.35 3.83 -8.55
N GLY A 11 8.57 4.31 -8.28
CA GLY A 11 8.84 5.70 -7.89
C GLY A 11 8.40 6.08 -6.47
N THR A 12 7.74 5.19 -5.74
CA THR A 12 7.18 5.46 -4.40
C THR A 12 7.86 4.66 -3.30
N LEU A 13 7.78 3.33 -3.36
CA LEU A 13 8.43 2.46 -2.38
C LEU A 13 9.92 2.28 -2.74
N GLU A 14 10.78 2.10 -1.74
CA GLU A 14 12.22 1.84 -1.95
C GLU A 14 12.50 0.56 -2.77
N VAL A 15 11.50 -0.31 -2.91
CA VAL A 15 11.53 -1.56 -3.67
C VAL A 15 10.88 -1.45 -5.06
N GLY A 16 10.43 -0.25 -5.42
CA GLY A 16 9.92 0.06 -6.76
C GLY A 16 11.02 0.06 -7.82
N ASP A 17 10.60 0.17 -9.08
CA ASP A 17 11.45 0.32 -10.25
C ASP A 17 10.94 1.47 -11.15
N PRO A 18 11.48 2.70 -11.02
CA PRO A 18 12.64 3.05 -10.18
C PRO A 18 12.30 3.06 -8.67
N PRO A 19 13.31 2.92 -7.77
CA PRO A 19 13.10 3.05 -6.33
C PRO A 19 12.57 4.43 -5.92
N GLY A 20 11.65 4.46 -4.96
CA GLY A 20 11.13 5.69 -4.35
C GLY A 20 11.67 5.97 -2.95
N VAL A 21 11.12 7.02 -2.32
CA VAL A 21 11.60 7.53 -1.01
C VAL A 21 10.92 6.89 0.20
N VAL A 22 9.81 6.18 0.00
CA VAL A 22 9.07 5.53 1.08
C VAL A 22 9.74 4.21 1.40
N THR A 23 10.41 4.14 2.56
CA THR A 23 11.09 2.91 2.98
C THR A 23 10.09 1.87 3.47
N MET A 24 10.45 0.58 3.41
CA MET A 24 9.63 -0.49 3.96
C MET A 24 9.47 -0.36 5.48
N ASP A 25 10.44 0.27 6.17
CA ASP A 25 10.34 0.61 7.58
C ASP A 25 9.30 1.70 7.87
N MET A 26 9.15 2.71 6.99
CA MET A 26 8.06 3.67 7.10
C MET A 26 6.69 2.99 7.00
N VAL A 27 6.55 2.01 6.10
CA VAL A 27 5.31 1.20 6.01
C VAL A 27 5.06 0.41 7.29
N ARG A 28 6.09 -0.23 7.87
CA ARG A 28 5.97 -0.93 9.15
C ARG A 28 5.55 0.01 10.29
N ILE A 29 6.08 1.23 10.32
CA ILE A 29 5.70 2.24 11.31
C ILE A 29 4.23 2.65 11.14
N ALA A 30 3.77 2.84 9.89
CA ALA A 30 2.36 3.13 9.61
C ALA A 30 1.44 2.01 10.13
N ARG A 31 1.77 0.75 9.85
CA ARG A 31 1.01 -0.41 10.39
C ARG A 31 1.01 -0.46 11.91
N LYS A 32 2.17 -0.25 12.55
CA LYS A 32 2.27 -0.22 14.02
C LYS A 32 1.42 0.87 14.67
N LYS A 33 1.09 1.93 13.93
CA LYS A 33 0.16 2.99 14.38
C LYS A 33 -1.32 2.64 14.21
N GLY A 34 -1.63 1.45 13.68
CA GLY A 34 -3.00 0.98 13.47
C GLY A 34 -3.64 1.46 12.16
N PHE A 35 -2.84 1.92 11.19
CA PHE A 35 -3.34 2.26 9.86
C PHE A 35 -3.55 1.01 9.01
N LEU A 36 -4.60 1.04 8.19
CA LEU A 36 -4.80 0.05 7.13
C LEU A 36 -3.80 0.37 6.03
N THR A 37 -3.02 -0.61 5.59
CA THR A 37 -2.01 -0.41 4.55
C THR A 37 -2.09 -1.44 3.46
N GLY A 38 -1.88 -1.01 2.24
CA GLY A 38 -1.83 -1.89 1.07
C GLY A 38 -1.25 -1.18 -0.12
N SER A 39 -1.16 -1.88 -1.25
CA SER A 39 -0.68 -1.30 -2.50
C SER A 39 -1.80 -1.05 -3.50
N CYS A 40 -1.63 0.00 -4.29
CA CYS A 40 -2.43 0.33 -5.46
C CYS A 40 -1.49 0.69 -6.60
N SER A 41 -1.22 -0.28 -7.47
CA SER A 41 -0.18 -0.18 -8.49
C SER A 41 -0.64 -0.84 -9.80
N ASP A 42 -0.02 -0.47 -10.91
CA ASP A 42 -0.25 -1.14 -12.20
C ASP A 42 0.45 -2.51 -12.28
N ARG A 43 1.34 -2.81 -11.33
CA ARG A 43 1.96 -4.14 -11.22
C ARG A 43 0.90 -5.23 -11.00
N PRO A 44 1.09 -6.44 -11.57
CA PRO A 44 0.20 -7.56 -11.32
C PRO A 44 -0.02 -7.81 -9.82
N MET A 45 -1.25 -8.12 -9.44
CA MET A 45 -1.63 -8.29 -8.03
C MET A 45 -0.84 -9.40 -7.31
N SER A 46 -0.40 -10.44 -8.05
CA SER A 46 0.51 -11.46 -7.53
C SER A 46 1.88 -10.88 -7.18
N THR A 47 2.41 -10.00 -8.03
CA THR A 47 3.67 -9.28 -7.79
C THR A 47 3.58 -8.36 -6.59
N GLN A 48 2.47 -7.60 -6.47
CA GLN A 48 2.24 -6.76 -5.31
C GLN A 48 2.26 -7.56 -3.99
N ARG A 49 1.53 -8.69 -3.94
CA ARG A 49 1.53 -9.59 -2.77
C ARG A 49 2.92 -10.18 -2.50
N ALA A 50 3.64 -10.58 -3.54
CA ALA A 50 4.97 -11.14 -3.40
C ALA A 50 5.94 -10.14 -2.75
N ILE A 51 5.90 -8.87 -3.13
CA ILE A 51 6.70 -7.80 -2.52
C ILE A 51 6.42 -7.73 -1.01
N TRP A 52 5.15 -7.60 -0.61
CA TRP A 52 4.81 -7.53 0.81
C TRP A 52 5.29 -8.76 1.59
N ASN A 53 5.05 -9.95 1.06
CA ASN A 53 5.46 -11.22 1.67
C ASN A 53 6.99 -11.34 1.79
N GLN A 54 7.74 -10.98 0.75
CA GLN A 54 9.20 -11.03 0.74
C GLN A 54 9.81 -10.12 1.83
N HIS A 55 9.16 -9.01 2.13
CA HIS A 55 9.58 -8.08 3.18
C HIS A 55 8.97 -8.39 4.56
N GLY A 56 8.18 -9.46 4.69
CA GLY A 56 7.51 -9.83 5.94
C GLY A 56 6.57 -8.74 6.44
N ILE A 57 5.95 -7.99 5.53
CA ILE A 57 5.00 -6.92 5.85
C ILE A 57 3.61 -7.45 5.57
N GLU A 58 2.78 -7.48 6.61
CA GLU A 58 1.35 -7.72 6.44
C GLU A 58 0.70 -6.58 5.65
N PHE A 59 -0.40 -6.86 4.97
CA PHE A 59 -1.13 -5.89 4.17
C PHE A 59 -2.62 -6.21 4.25
N ASP A 60 -3.45 -5.18 4.19
CA ASP A 60 -4.91 -5.29 4.27
C ASP A 60 -5.53 -5.45 2.88
N PHE A 61 -4.85 -4.92 1.86
CA PHE A 61 -5.28 -5.01 0.48
C PHE A 61 -4.11 -4.92 -0.50
N VAL A 62 -4.38 -5.41 -1.71
CA VAL A 62 -3.66 -5.06 -2.93
C VAL A 62 -4.72 -4.75 -3.98
N CYS A 63 -4.48 -3.80 -4.87
CA CYS A 63 -5.42 -3.43 -5.94
C CYS A 63 -4.70 -2.81 -7.13
N TYR A 64 -5.39 -2.72 -8.27
CA TYR A 64 -4.94 -1.91 -9.40
C TYR A 64 -5.30 -0.43 -9.22
N LYS A 65 -4.56 0.48 -9.86
CA LYS A 65 -4.80 1.94 -9.77
C LYS A 65 -6.22 2.37 -10.10
N HIS A 66 -6.80 1.78 -11.14
CA HIS A 66 -8.19 2.06 -11.53
C HIS A 66 -9.22 1.54 -10.51
N MET A 67 -8.83 0.67 -9.57
CA MET A 67 -9.70 0.11 -8.53
C MET A 67 -9.64 0.86 -7.19
N LEU A 68 -8.91 2.00 -7.14
CA LEU A 68 -8.81 2.81 -5.93
C LEU A 68 -10.18 3.35 -5.43
N PRO A 69 -11.14 3.73 -6.30
CA PRO A 69 -12.47 4.15 -5.85
C PRO A 69 -13.22 3.05 -5.10
N GLU A 70 -13.11 1.79 -5.53
CA GLU A 70 -13.77 0.64 -4.91
C GLU A 70 -13.21 0.35 -3.51
N LEU A 71 -11.94 0.67 -3.27
CA LEU A 71 -11.30 0.55 -1.96
C LEU A 71 -12.00 1.39 -0.88
N LYS A 72 -12.50 2.58 -1.26
CA LYS A 72 -13.26 3.45 -0.36
C LYS A 72 -14.63 2.87 0.02
N ILE A 73 -15.13 1.91 -0.76
CA ILE A 73 -16.40 1.23 -0.51
C ILE A 73 -16.17 -0.01 0.37
N LEU A 74 -15.06 -0.71 0.15
CA LEU A 74 -14.74 -1.97 0.83
C LEU A 74 -14.20 -1.79 2.25
N PHE A 75 -13.53 -0.66 2.52
CA PHE A 75 -12.93 -0.38 3.82
C PHE A 75 -13.57 0.86 4.42
N ASP A 76 -14.08 0.73 5.64
CA ASP A 76 -14.57 1.85 6.44
C ASP A 76 -13.38 2.48 7.19
N ALA A 77 -12.97 3.67 6.77
CA ALA A 77 -11.82 4.40 7.31
C ALA A 77 -12.14 5.89 7.44
N ASP A 78 -11.59 6.54 8.48
CA ASP A 78 -11.84 7.96 8.74
C ASP A 78 -11.09 8.88 7.77
N GLY A 79 -10.11 8.34 7.06
CA GLY A 79 -9.31 9.05 6.07
C GLY A 79 -8.68 8.09 5.08
N TYR A 80 -8.58 8.53 3.83
CA TYR A 80 -7.99 7.78 2.73
C TYR A 80 -6.87 8.60 2.13
N CYS A 81 -5.66 8.05 2.15
CA CYS A 81 -4.47 8.66 1.56
C CYS A 81 -3.87 7.70 0.53
N HIS A 82 -3.67 8.18 -0.68
CA HIS A 82 -2.88 7.48 -1.69
C HIS A 82 -1.53 8.19 -1.84
N VAL A 83 -0.45 7.43 -1.72
CA VAL A 83 0.93 7.87 -1.85
C VAL A 83 1.44 7.30 -3.17
N GLY A 84 1.67 8.16 -4.16
CA GLY A 84 2.02 7.78 -5.53
C GLY A 84 2.26 9.01 -6.39
#